data_AF-A0A928HI20-F1
#
_entry.id   AF-A0A928HI20-F1
#
_cell.length_a   1.000
_cell.length_b   1.000
_cell.length_c   1.000
_cell.angle_alpha   90.00
_cell.angle_beta   90.00
_cell.angle_gamma   90.00
#
_symmetry.space_group_name_H-M   'P 1'
#
loop_
_entity.id
_entity.type
_entity.pdbx_description
1 polymer ?
#
loop_
_entity_poly.entity_id
_entity_poly.type
_entity_poly.pdbx_seq_one_letter_code
_entity_poly.pdbx_strand_id
1 'polypeptide(L)'
;MEKGFTLIELLVVVLIIGILSAVAMPQYTRAVEKSRATQAMTLVKSIADAQKIYYMANGTYARNFEDLDISMPGNPTGSTFSNGHFTYEVLHPEMIRPFVVGRYIKNGNFTWRINYYLDTEKLVCAAPVSDAEANNLCKSFSTTVVPCVSSDYTCYAL
;
A
#
# COMPACT_ATOMS: atom_id res chain seq x y z
N MET A 1 43.95 -37.06 -1.26
CA MET A 1 44.06 -35.94 -2.23
C MET A 1 42.70 -35.28 -2.30
N GLU A 2 42.55 -34.14 -1.65
CA GLU A 2 41.31 -33.36 -1.69
C GLU A 2 41.18 -32.74 -3.09
N LYS A 3 40.08 -33.02 -3.79
CA LYS A 3 39.80 -32.43 -5.10
C LYS A 3 39.47 -30.95 -4.89
N GLY A 4 40.41 -30.07 -5.20
CA GLY A 4 40.18 -28.64 -5.21
C GLY A 4 39.26 -28.24 -6.37
N PHE A 5 38.34 -27.31 -6.12
CA PHE A 5 37.52 -26.67 -7.15
C PHE A 5 38.41 -25.94 -8.17
N THR A 6 38.03 -25.97 -9.44
CA THR A 6 38.73 -25.22 -10.49
C THR A 6 38.25 -23.77 -10.54
N LEU A 7 39.15 -22.85 -10.88
CA LEU A 7 38.80 -21.43 -11.08
C LEU A 7 37.75 -21.23 -12.18
N ILE A 8 37.77 -22.08 -13.21
CA ILE A 8 36.81 -22.02 -14.31
C ILE A 8 35.41 -22.49 -13.88
N GLU A 9 35.29 -23.49 -13.01
CA GLU A 9 34.00 -23.91 -12.43
C GLU A 9 33.37 -22.78 -11.63
N LEU A 10 34.15 -22.12 -10.77
CA LEU A 10 33.64 -20.98 -10.01
C LEU A 10 33.23 -19.81 -10.91
N LEU A 11 33.96 -19.56 -12.00
CA LEU A 11 33.64 -18.48 -12.94
C LEU A 11 32.29 -18.71 -13.64
N VAL A 12 32.02 -19.93 -14.13
CA VAL A 12 30.75 -20.26 -14.78
C VAL A 12 29.59 -20.18 -13.78
N VAL A 13 29.79 -20.62 -12.54
CA VAL A 13 28.75 -20.55 -11.50
C VAL A 13 28.37 -19.11 -11.18
N VAL A 14 29.34 -18.22 -10.98
CA VAL A 14 29.08 -16.79 -10.70
C VAL A 14 28.41 -16.12 -11.90
N LEU A 15 28.79 -16.49 -13.13
CA LEU A 15 28.15 -16.00 -14.35
C LEU A 15 26.66 -16.38 -14.40
N ILE A 16 26.33 -17.66 -14.14
CA ILE A 16 24.94 -18.12 -14.15
C ILE A 16 24.12 -17.44 -13.04
N ILE A 17 24.66 -17.34 -11.80
CA ILE A 17 23.99 -16.66 -10.68
C ILE A 17 23.77 -15.18 -11.00
N GLY A 18 24.72 -14.52 -11.67
CA GLY A 18 24.60 -13.13 -12.09
C GLY A 18 23.41 -12.91 -13.05
N ILE A 19 23.27 -13.76 -14.06
CA ILE A 19 22.16 -13.67 -15.03
C ILE A 19 20.81 -13.91 -14.35
N LEU A 20 20.71 -14.96 -13.52
CA LEU A 20 19.46 -15.28 -12.82
C LEU A 20 19.06 -14.16 -11.85
N SER A 21 20.02 -13.56 -11.13
CA SER A 21 19.77 -12.48 -10.18
C SER A 21 19.25 -11.21 -10.87
N ALA A 22 19.79 -10.88 -12.05
CA ALA A 22 19.38 -9.70 -12.81
C ALA A 22 17.89 -9.74 -13.22
N VAL A 23 17.38 -10.91 -13.58
CA VAL A 23 15.96 -11.10 -13.96
C VAL A 23 15.07 -11.25 -12.72
N ALA A 24 15.55 -11.94 -11.68
CA ALA A 24 14.75 -12.23 -10.49
C ALA A 24 14.49 -11.02 -9.59
N MET A 25 15.47 -10.12 -9.43
CA MET A 25 15.36 -8.95 -8.54
C MET A 25 14.13 -8.06 -8.80
N PRO A 26 13.84 -7.57 -10.03
CA PRO A 26 12.68 -6.71 -10.28
C PRO A 26 11.34 -7.44 -10.11
N GLN A 27 11.30 -8.76 -10.33
CA GLN A 27 10.10 -9.55 -10.08
C GLN A 27 9.85 -9.71 -8.57
N TYR A 28 10.91 -9.95 -7.80
CA TYR A 28 10.84 -10.06 -6.36
C TYR A 28 10.35 -8.76 -5.70
N THR A 29 10.88 -7.60 -6.09
CA THR A 29 10.45 -6.31 -5.51
C THR A 29 8.96 -6.02 -5.77
N ARG A 30 8.46 -6.32 -6.97
CA ARG A 30 7.03 -6.19 -7.31
C ARG A 30 6.17 -7.13 -6.49
N ALA A 31 6.59 -8.37 -6.28
CA ALA A 31 5.87 -9.35 -5.47
C ALA A 31 5.77 -8.88 -4.00
N VAL A 32 6.86 -8.37 -3.44
CA VAL A 32 6.89 -7.81 -2.08
C VAL A 32 5.97 -6.58 -1.98
N GLU A 33 6.03 -5.66 -2.94
CA GLU A 33 5.16 -4.48 -2.96
C GLU A 33 3.69 -4.86 -3.05
N LYS A 34 3.35 -5.85 -3.89
CA LYS A 34 1.99 -6.40 -3.98
C LYS A 34 1.52 -7.01 -2.66
N SER A 35 2.39 -7.78 -1.99
CA SER A 35 2.06 -8.35 -0.68
C SER A 35 1.80 -7.27 0.36
N ARG A 36 2.61 -6.21 0.39
CA ARG A 36 2.41 -5.07 1.30
C ARG A 36 1.13 -4.30 0.99
N ALA A 37 0.80 -4.14 -0.29
CA ALA A 37 -0.45 -3.55 -0.74
C ALA A 37 -1.66 -4.33 -0.22
N THR A 38 -1.66 -5.67 -0.32
CA THR A 38 -2.74 -6.50 0.24
C THR A 38 -2.87 -6.34 1.75
N GLN A 39 -1.76 -6.29 2.48
CA GLN A 39 -1.78 -6.01 3.93
C GLN A 39 -2.39 -4.63 4.22
N ALA A 40 -2.03 -3.62 3.43
CA ALA A 40 -2.58 -2.27 3.58
C ALA A 40 -4.07 -2.21 3.26
N MET A 41 -4.56 -2.96 2.26
CA MET A 41 -5.99 -3.08 1.97
C MET A 41 -6.76 -3.62 3.19
N THR A 42 -6.23 -4.66 3.85
CA THR A 42 -6.82 -5.21 5.07
C THR A 42 -6.82 -4.19 6.21
N LEU A 43 -5.68 -3.51 6.44
CA LEU A 43 -5.57 -2.52 7.51
C LEU A 43 -6.51 -1.32 7.29
N VAL A 44 -6.56 -0.76 6.08
CA VAL A 44 -7.49 0.34 5.74
C VAL A 44 -8.93 -0.08 6.01
N LYS A 45 -9.32 -1.32 5.66
CA LYS A 45 -10.66 -1.82 5.94
C LYS A 45 -10.93 -1.95 7.44
N SER A 46 -9.98 -2.48 8.22
CA SER A 46 -10.12 -2.56 9.68
C SER A 46 -10.28 -1.18 10.33
N ILE A 47 -9.52 -0.18 9.87
CA ILE A 47 -9.69 1.23 10.33
C ILE A 47 -11.09 1.72 9.96
N ALA A 48 -11.54 1.44 8.73
CA ALA A 48 -12.85 1.88 8.27
C ALA A 48 -13.99 1.27 9.08
N ASP A 49 -13.88 0.00 9.46
CA ASP A 49 -14.85 -0.67 10.32
C ASP A 49 -14.87 -0.04 11.72
N ALA A 50 -13.70 0.26 12.30
CA ALA A 50 -13.60 0.98 13.57
C ALA A 50 -14.22 2.40 13.50
N GLN A 51 -13.99 3.11 12.39
CA GLN A 51 -14.59 4.42 12.11
C GLN A 51 -16.11 4.36 12.06
N LYS A 52 -16.68 3.31 11.46
CA LYS A 52 -18.15 3.11 11.42
C LYS A 52 -18.72 2.84 12.81
N ILE A 53 -18.06 2.00 13.62
CA ILE A 53 -18.47 1.74 15.00
C ILE A 53 -18.49 3.05 15.80
N TYR A 54 -17.43 3.85 15.68
CA TYR A 54 -17.34 5.15 16.34
C TYR A 54 -18.45 6.10 15.87
N TYR A 55 -18.73 6.15 14.56
CA TYR A 55 -19.83 6.95 14.01
C TYR A 55 -21.20 6.53 14.55
N MET A 56 -21.45 5.23 14.70
CA MET A 56 -22.70 4.72 15.28
C MET A 56 -22.89 5.14 16.74
N ALA A 57 -21.81 5.29 17.50
CA ALA A 57 -21.86 5.72 18.89
C ALA A 57 -21.97 7.26 19.03
N ASN A 58 -21.23 8.01 18.21
CA ASN A 58 -20.99 9.44 18.43
C ASN A 58 -21.57 10.35 17.35
N GLY A 59 -22.17 9.79 16.29
CA GLY A 59 -22.76 10.53 15.16
C GLY A 59 -21.76 11.27 14.26
N THR A 60 -20.47 11.11 14.51
CA THR A 60 -19.35 11.72 13.76
C THR A 60 -18.20 10.73 13.62
N TYR A 61 -17.36 10.88 12.60
CA TYR A 61 -16.16 10.06 12.45
C TYR A 61 -15.04 10.56 13.36
N ALA A 62 -14.20 9.63 13.83
CA ALA A 62 -13.08 9.94 14.71
C ALA A 62 -12.00 10.73 13.95
N ARG A 63 -11.48 11.78 14.59
CA ARG A 63 -10.39 12.61 14.07
C ARG A 63 -9.02 11.99 14.35
N ASN A 64 -8.91 11.22 15.43
CA ASN A 64 -7.68 10.59 15.85
C ASN A 64 -7.85 9.08 15.94
N PHE A 65 -6.75 8.37 15.76
CA PHE A 65 -6.71 6.93 15.99
C PHE A 65 -6.91 6.56 17.47
N GLU A 66 -6.62 7.46 18.40
CA GLU A 66 -6.85 7.27 19.85
C GLU A 66 -8.32 7.14 20.22
N ASP A 67 -9.21 7.72 19.40
CA ASP A 67 -10.66 7.63 19.59
C ASP A 67 -11.24 6.32 19.02
N LEU A 68 -10.42 5.54 18.28
CA LEU A 68 -10.83 4.29 17.68
C LEU A 68 -10.43 3.11 18.55
N ASP A 69 -11.38 2.21 18.80
CA ASP A 69 -11.11 0.92 19.46
C ASP A 69 -10.49 -0.08 18.47
N ILE A 70 -9.23 0.15 18.11
CA ILE A 70 -8.48 -0.69 17.17
C ILE A 70 -7.03 -0.89 17.61
N SER A 71 -6.57 -2.14 17.55
CA SER A 71 -5.16 -2.49 17.77
C SER A 71 -4.41 -2.49 16.44
N MET A 72 -3.29 -1.75 16.37
CA MET A 72 -2.49 -1.59 15.16
C MET A 72 -1.00 -1.80 15.42
N PRO A 73 -0.23 -2.31 14.44
CA PRO A 73 1.22 -2.52 14.61
C PRO A 73 2.00 -1.20 14.53
N GLY A 74 2.12 -0.51 15.66
CA GLY A 74 2.94 0.71 15.85
C GLY A 74 2.25 1.69 16.81
N ASN A 75 2.78 2.91 16.92
CA ASN A 75 2.23 3.91 17.84
C ASN A 75 1.43 4.95 17.03
N PRO A 76 0.08 4.89 17.00
CA PRO A 76 -0.71 5.93 16.38
C PRO A 76 -0.42 7.28 17.05
N THR A 77 -0.39 8.36 16.29
CA THR A 77 -0.22 9.72 16.85
C THR A 77 -1.20 10.65 16.15
N GLY A 78 -2.22 11.08 16.89
CA GLY A 78 -3.31 11.89 16.34
C GLY A 78 -4.02 11.20 15.18
N SER A 79 -4.09 11.89 14.04
CA SER A 79 -4.77 11.41 12.82
C SER A 79 -3.93 10.49 11.93
N THR A 80 -2.68 10.20 12.31
CA THR A 80 -1.74 9.44 11.45
C THR A 80 -1.11 8.25 12.16
N PHE A 81 -0.83 7.22 11.37
CA PHE A 81 -0.17 6.01 11.80
C PHE A 81 0.76 5.52 10.68
N SER A 82 1.96 5.03 11.00
CA SER A 82 2.86 4.47 9.98
C SER A 82 3.44 3.13 10.44
N ASN A 83 3.56 2.20 9.49
CA ASN A 83 4.18 0.89 9.68
C ASN A 83 5.49 0.74 8.88
N GLY A 84 6.14 1.86 8.54
CA GLY A 84 7.42 1.90 7.82
C GLY A 84 7.32 1.87 6.29
N HIS A 85 6.23 1.33 5.72
CA HIS A 85 5.99 1.33 4.26
C HIS A 85 4.74 2.11 3.88
N PHE A 86 3.73 2.09 4.75
CA PHE A 86 2.51 2.85 4.58
C PHE A 86 2.39 3.89 5.68
N THR A 87 1.84 5.04 5.30
CA THR A 87 1.32 6.03 6.22
C THR A 87 -0.19 6.06 6.07
N TYR A 88 -0.89 5.65 7.11
CA TYR A 88 -2.33 5.68 7.23
C TYR A 88 -2.77 7.01 7.83
N GLU A 89 -3.89 7.52 7.33
CA GLU A 89 -4.51 8.72 7.84
C GLU A 89 -6.02 8.50 7.95
N VAL A 90 -6.57 8.83 9.11
CA VAL A 90 -8.01 8.98 9.31
C VAL A 90 -8.36 10.43 9.01
N LEU A 91 -9.23 10.65 8.04
CA LEU A 91 -9.44 12.01 7.53
C LEU A 91 -10.45 12.79 8.34
N HIS A 92 -10.25 14.11 8.25
CA HIS A 92 -11.04 15.11 8.94
C HIS A 92 -12.52 15.04 8.52
N PRO A 93 -13.46 14.96 9.48
CA PRO A 93 -14.90 14.78 9.26
C PRO A 93 -15.61 15.91 8.50
N GLU A 94 -14.87 16.92 8.02
CA GLU A 94 -15.40 18.10 7.30
C GLU A 94 -15.28 17.98 5.77
N MET A 95 -14.71 16.88 5.24
CA MET A 95 -14.70 16.63 3.80
C MET A 95 -16.02 16.06 3.29
N ILE A 96 -16.38 16.44 2.06
CA ILE A 96 -17.57 15.99 1.32
C ILE A 96 -17.69 14.45 1.26
N ARG A 97 -16.56 13.73 1.30
CA ARG A 97 -16.54 12.27 1.43
C ARG A 97 -15.54 11.85 2.51
N PRO A 98 -15.98 11.21 3.61
CA PRO A 98 -15.08 10.66 4.61
C PRO A 98 -14.37 9.43 4.05
N PHE A 99 -13.05 9.37 4.20
CA PHE A 99 -12.27 8.21 3.77
C PHE A 99 -11.15 7.87 4.75
N VAL A 100 -10.68 6.63 4.69
CA VAL A 100 -9.42 6.20 5.27
C VAL A 100 -8.43 6.05 4.12
N VAL A 101 -7.22 6.56 4.28
CA VAL A 101 -6.17 6.43 3.26
C VAL A 101 -4.95 5.71 3.80
N GLY A 102 -4.42 4.77 3.03
CA GLY A 102 -3.07 4.21 3.21
C GLY A 102 -2.17 4.68 2.07
N ARG A 103 -1.20 5.54 2.36
CA ARG A 103 -0.23 6.06 1.39
C ARG A 103 1.03 5.20 1.39
N TYR A 104 1.42 4.66 0.25
CA TYR A 104 2.67 3.94 0.10
C TYR A 104 3.84 4.92 -0.06
N ILE A 105 4.89 4.68 0.73
CA ILE A 105 6.12 5.48 0.74
C ILE A 105 7.28 4.63 0.25
N LYS A 106 7.94 5.08 -0.83
CA LYS A 106 9.15 4.48 -1.40
C LYS A 106 10.26 5.51 -1.37
N ASN A 107 11.38 5.20 -0.71
CA ASN A 107 12.52 6.11 -0.55
C ASN A 107 12.15 7.49 0.02
N GLY A 108 11.25 7.52 1.00
CA GLY A 108 10.78 8.77 1.63
C GLY A 108 9.77 9.57 0.81
N ASN A 109 9.44 9.15 -0.41
CA ASN A 109 8.50 9.83 -1.28
C ASN A 109 7.18 9.06 -1.39
N PHE A 110 6.09 9.81 -1.49
CA PHE A 110 4.78 9.27 -1.85
C PHE A 110 4.82 8.67 -3.26
N THR A 111 4.28 7.46 -3.41
CA THR A 111 4.21 6.79 -4.72
C THR A 111 2.77 6.58 -5.16
N TRP A 112 1.95 5.92 -4.34
CA TRP A 112 0.54 5.63 -4.64
C TRP A 112 -0.23 5.42 -3.33
N ARG A 113 -1.56 5.31 -3.41
CA ARG A 113 -2.41 5.15 -2.21
C ARG A 113 -3.57 4.22 -2.42
N ILE A 114 -4.09 3.72 -1.30
CA ILE A 114 -5.36 3.03 -1.20
C ILE A 114 -6.31 3.94 -0.43
N ASN A 115 -7.48 4.21 -0.99
CA ASN A 115 -8.54 4.94 -0.31
C ASN A 115 -9.69 3.97 -0.05
N TYR A 116 -10.25 4.00 1.16
CA TYR A 116 -11.52 3.38 1.47
C TYR A 116 -12.51 4.47 1.82
N TYR A 117 -13.52 4.62 0.97
CA TYR A 117 -14.57 5.62 1.14
C TYR A 117 -15.62 5.08 2.12
N LEU A 118 -15.83 5.77 3.24
CA LEU A 118 -16.68 5.32 4.33
C LEU A 118 -18.17 5.42 3.98
N ASP A 119 -18.53 6.35 3.10
CA ASP A 119 -19.90 6.60 2.62
C ASP A 119 -20.38 5.55 1.61
N THR A 120 -19.49 5.11 0.72
CA THR A 120 -19.81 4.18 -0.39
C THR A 120 -19.26 2.78 -0.19
N GLU A 121 -18.48 2.57 0.86
CA GLU A 121 -17.79 1.31 1.18
C GLU A 121 -16.86 0.81 0.06
N LYS A 122 -16.38 1.73 -0.78
CA LYS A 122 -15.53 1.41 -1.93
C LYS A 122 -14.06 1.51 -1.58
N LEU A 123 -13.32 0.46 -1.92
CA LEU A 123 -11.88 0.42 -1.86
C LEU A 123 -11.30 0.77 -3.24
N VAL A 124 -10.35 1.70 -3.28
CA VAL A 124 -9.81 2.24 -4.53
C VAL A 124 -8.29 2.37 -4.43
N CYS A 125 -7.57 1.78 -5.38
CA CYS A 125 -6.15 2.04 -5.60
C CYS A 125 -6.01 3.28 -6.49
N ALA A 126 -5.27 4.29 -6.04
CA ALA A 126 -5.00 5.48 -6.83
C ALA A 126 -3.49 5.63 -7.04
N ALA A 127 -3.07 5.61 -8.29
CA ALA A 127 -1.69 5.80 -8.72
C ALA A 127 -1.56 7.10 -9.53
N PRO A 128 -0.48 7.88 -9.37
CA PRO A 128 -0.23 9.05 -10.21
C PRO A 128 -0.21 8.69 -11.70
N VAL A 129 -0.80 9.51 -12.56
CA VAL A 129 -0.84 9.25 -14.02
C VAL A 129 0.55 9.16 -14.64
N SER A 130 1.55 9.81 -14.04
CA SER A 130 2.94 9.80 -14.47
C SER A 130 3.74 8.56 -14.05
N ASP A 131 3.22 7.76 -13.11
CA ASP A 131 3.94 6.62 -12.54
C ASP A 131 3.44 5.29 -13.12
N ALA A 132 4.13 4.79 -14.15
CA ALA A 132 3.79 3.53 -14.79
C ALA A 132 3.94 2.32 -13.86
N GLU A 133 4.88 2.33 -12.91
CA GLU A 133 5.10 1.22 -11.97
C GLU A 133 3.91 1.10 -11.02
N ALA A 134 3.50 2.23 -10.42
CA ALA A 134 2.34 2.30 -9.54
C ALA A 134 1.03 1.92 -10.27
N ASN A 135 0.84 2.39 -11.50
CA ASN A 135 -0.33 2.03 -12.30
C ASN A 135 -0.37 0.52 -12.59
N ASN A 136 0.77 -0.08 -12.94
CA ASN A 136 0.85 -1.52 -13.18
C ASN A 136 0.58 -2.33 -11.90
N LEU A 137 1.02 -1.84 -10.73
CA LEU A 137 0.70 -2.44 -9.45
C LEU A 137 -0.81 -2.43 -9.19
N CYS A 138 -1.48 -1.28 -9.29
CA CYS A 138 -2.92 -1.18 -9.10
C CYS A 138 -3.70 -2.07 -10.09
N LYS A 139 -3.31 -2.06 -11.37
CA LYS A 139 -3.88 -2.95 -12.41
C LYS A 139 -3.76 -4.43 -12.09
N SER A 140 -2.73 -4.82 -11.34
CA SER A 140 -2.51 -6.22 -10.95
C SER A 140 -3.54 -6.74 -9.94
N PHE A 141 -4.34 -5.85 -9.34
CA PHE A 141 -5.47 -6.19 -8.48
C PHE A 141 -6.80 -6.10 -9.22
N SER A 142 -6.97 -5.06 -10.04
CA SER A 142 -8.20 -4.84 -10.81
C SER A 142 -7.96 -3.95 -12.03
N THR A 143 -8.62 -4.29 -13.13
CA THR A 143 -8.58 -3.50 -14.37
C THR A 143 -9.72 -2.48 -14.46
N THR A 144 -10.62 -2.45 -13.46
CA THR A 144 -11.81 -1.60 -13.47
C THR A 144 -11.43 -0.17 -13.07
N VAL A 145 -11.36 0.73 -14.05
CA VAL A 145 -11.07 2.15 -13.81
C VAL A 145 -12.31 2.87 -13.28
N VAL A 146 -12.14 3.66 -12.23
CA VAL A 146 -13.20 4.48 -11.63
C VAL A 146 -12.78 5.96 -11.59
N PRO A 147 -13.73 6.91 -11.53
CA PRO A 147 -13.41 8.32 -11.42
C PRO A 147 -12.57 8.62 -10.16
N CYS A 148 -11.50 9.39 -10.33
CA CYS A 148 -10.71 9.95 -9.24
C CYS A 148 -11.23 11.34 -8.82
N VAL A 149 -10.87 11.78 -7.61
CA VAL A 149 -11.11 13.15 -7.13
C VAL A 149 -10.20 14.18 -7.82
N SER A 150 -8.98 13.78 -8.22
CA SER A 150 -8.03 14.60 -8.97
C SER A 150 -7.65 13.91 -10.29
N SER A 151 -7.45 14.70 -11.34
CA SER A 151 -6.97 14.25 -12.65
C SER A 151 -5.52 13.78 -12.67
N ASP A 152 -4.75 14.04 -11.61
CA ASP A 152 -3.35 13.63 -11.49
C ASP A 152 -3.21 12.13 -11.18
N TYR A 153 -4.33 11.43 -10.97
CA TYR A 153 -4.37 10.03 -10.60
C TYR A 153 -5.20 9.20 -11.58
N THR A 154 -4.83 7.94 -11.73
CA THR A 154 -5.71 6.89 -12.25
C THR A 154 -6.17 6.01 -11.10
N CYS A 155 -7.47 5.76 -11.01
CA CYS A 155 -8.09 5.04 -9.90
C CYS A 155 -8.67 3.71 -10.37
N TYR A 156 -8.42 2.66 -9.59
CA TYR A 156 -8.85 1.29 -9.86
C TYR A 156 -9.70 0.80 -8.69
N ALA A 157 -10.89 0.29 -8.96
CA ALA A 157 -11.75 -0.32 -7.94
C ALA A 157 -11.16 -1.65 -7.49
N LEU A 158 -10.84 -1.79 -6.21
CA LEU A 158 -10.24 -2.99 -5.62
C LEU A 158 -11.27 -3.94 -5.03
#